data_AF-A0A937Z366-F1
#
_entry.id   AF-A0A937Z366-F1
#
_cell.length_a   1.000
_cell.length_b   1.000
_cell.length_c   1.000
_cell.angle_alpha   90.00
_cell.angle_beta   90.00
_cell.angle_gamma   90.00
#
_symmetry.space_group_name_H-M   'P 1'
#
loop_
_entity.id
_entity.type
_entity.pdbx_description
1 polymer ?
#
loop_
_entity_poly.entity_id
_entity_poly.type
_entity_poly.pdbx_seq_one_letter_code
_entity_poly.pdbx_strand_id
1 'polypeptide(L)'
;QHVSGGQRVAVIGKTIEDEMFRGVDPMGQRFSLNGSTFRVVGLLEVKGRNLGADQDNRIIIPLTAAEPVLGRGNPDFILLNATGRDTIRRAVLEVTRIMKARHRGQEDFQVLDQADILRMVNKVLGILTAVVGGIGGISLVVGGIGIMNIMLVSVTERIREIGIRKAVGARESDILRQFLIESATLSLIGGGIGIFIGWIGSLSIGAVWKSLPTQVTPMAVVVAFLFSLAVGVFSGAYPAYRAAKLDPIEALRHE
;
A
#
# COMPACT_ATOMS: atom_id res chain seq x y z
N GLN A 1 7.39 -6.35 36.50
CA GLN A 1 7.98 -6.29 37.86
C GLN A 1 9.30 -5.54 37.76
N HIS A 2 9.51 -4.52 38.58
CA HIS A 2 10.76 -3.76 38.62
C HIS A 2 11.89 -4.66 39.14
N VAL A 3 12.90 -4.92 38.30
CA VAL A 3 14.10 -5.63 38.73
C VAL A 3 14.88 -4.68 39.64
N SER A 4 15.03 -5.06 40.90
CA SER A 4 15.87 -4.35 41.86
C SER A 4 17.32 -4.40 41.37
N GLY A 5 18.02 -3.25 41.41
CA GLY A 5 19.33 -3.06 40.75
C GLY A 5 20.34 -4.18 41.04
N GLY A 6 21.01 -4.66 39.99
CA GLY A 6 22.12 -5.61 40.09
C GLY A 6 21.77 -7.10 40.00
N GLN A 7 20.49 -7.49 39.91
CA GLN A 7 20.14 -8.89 39.69
C GLN A 7 20.56 -9.38 38.29
N ARG A 8 21.40 -10.41 38.24
CA ARG A 8 21.83 -11.09 37.00
C ARG A 8 20.75 -12.05 36.53
N VAL A 9 19.66 -11.49 36.03
CA VAL A 9 18.52 -12.23 35.46
C VAL A 9 18.37 -11.93 33.98
N ALA A 10 17.80 -12.87 33.23
CA ALA A 10 17.58 -12.73 31.80
C ALA A 10 16.21 -13.27 31.37
N VAL A 11 15.65 -12.66 30.34
CA VAL A 11 14.51 -13.17 29.58
C VAL A 11 15.03 -13.53 28.18
N ILE A 12 14.77 -14.75 27.72
CA ILE A 12 15.34 -15.27 26.45
C ILE A 12 14.22 -15.53 25.43
N GLY A 13 14.55 -15.41 24.14
CA GLY A 13 13.65 -15.79 23.06
C GLY A 13 13.73 -17.27 22.68
N LYS A 14 12.80 -17.71 21.83
CA LYS A 14 12.58 -19.13 21.51
C LYS A 14 13.79 -19.81 20.86
N THR A 15 14.48 -19.12 19.95
CA THR A 15 15.68 -19.68 19.30
C THR A 15 16.79 -19.98 20.33
N ILE A 16 16.99 -19.08 21.29
CA ILE A 16 17.99 -19.27 22.36
C ILE A 16 17.61 -20.43 23.28
N GLU A 17 16.32 -20.57 23.61
CA GLU A 17 15.82 -21.72 24.37
C GLU A 17 16.15 -23.04 23.68
N ASP A 18 15.80 -23.16 22.40
CA ASP A 18 15.96 -24.41 21.65
C ASP A 18 17.45 -24.76 21.46
N GLU A 19 18.30 -23.77 21.17
CA GLU A 19 19.73 -23.96 20.95
C GLU A 19 20.50 -24.26 22.24
N MET A 20 20.22 -23.54 23.33
CA MET A 20 20.99 -23.65 24.58
C MET A 20 20.47 -24.71 25.54
N PHE A 21 19.16 -24.96 25.57
CA PHE A 21 18.53 -25.82 26.57
C PHE A 21 17.97 -27.12 26.00
N ARG A 22 17.92 -27.29 24.67
CA ARG A 22 17.65 -28.56 23.95
C ARG A 22 16.49 -29.40 24.53
N GLY A 23 15.37 -28.75 24.86
CA GLY A 23 14.17 -29.39 25.38
C GLY A 23 14.11 -29.55 26.90
N VAL A 24 15.11 -29.07 27.65
CA VAL A 24 15.04 -28.91 29.10
C VAL A 24 14.43 -27.54 29.41
N ASP A 25 13.51 -27.48 30.40
CA ASP A 25 12.88 -26.23 30.82
C ASP A 25 13.93 -25.19 31.24
N PRO A 26 14.10 -24.08 30.50
CA PRO A 26 15.12 -23.09 30.78
C PRO A 26 14.84 -22.28 32.06
N MET A 27 13.61 -22.30 32.58
CA MET A 27 13.21 -21.48 33.71
C MET A 27 14.03 -21.78 34.96
N GLY A 28 14.61 -20.74 35.56
CA GLY A 28 15.45 -20.85 36.75
C GLY A 28 16.86 -21.37 36.51
N GLN A 29 17.17 -21.87 35.31
CA GLN A 29 18.51 -22.29 34.94
C GLN A 29 19.47 -21.11 34.77
N ARG A 30 20.77 -21.42 34.78
CA ARG A 30 21.83 -20.43 34.60
C ARG A 30 22.58 -20.66 33.29
N PHE A 31 22.93 -19.58 32.62
CA PHE A 31 23.81 -19.60 31.46
C PHE A 31 24.88 -18.51 31.57
N SER A 32 25.97 -18.66 30.82
CA SER A 32 27.06 -17.68 30.76
C SER A 32 26.91 -16.82 29.51
N LEU A 33 27.02 -15.51 29.67
CA LEU A 33 27.03 -14.52 28.60
C LEU A 33 28.25 -13.62 28.81
N ASN A 34 29.21 -13.67 27.87
CA ASN A 34 30.50 -12.95 27.95
C ASN A 34 31.17 -13.03 29.33
N GLY A 35 31.25 -14.25 29.91
CA GLY A 35 31.90 -14.50 31.20
C GLY A 35 31.06 -14.14 32.43
N SER A 36 29.85 -13.61 32.26
CA SER A 36 28.91 -13.31 33.34
C SER A 36 27.77 -14.33 33.37
N THR A 37 27.47 -14.88 34.54
CA THR A 37 26.37 -15.83 34.72
C THR A 37 25.02 -15.14 34.96
N PHE A 38 24.00 -15.52 34.20
CA PHE A 38 22.62 -15.03 34.31
C PHE A 38 21.66 -16.17 34.61
N ARG A 39 20.61 -15.89 35.39
CA ARG A 39 19.50 -16.81 35.63
C ARG A 39 18.30 -16.47 34.74
N VAL A 40 17.74 -17.46 34.05
CA VAL A 40 16.54 -17.29 33.24
C VAL A 40 15.32 -17.11 34.15
N VAL A 41 14.53 -16.06 33.93
CA VAL A 41 13.32 -15.75 34.70
C VAL A 41 12.07 -15.60 33.83
N GLY A 42 12.21 -15.73 32.51
CA GLY A 42 11.09 -15.67 31.60
C GLY A 42 11.49 -15.99 30.16
N LEU A 43 10.48 -16.23 29.34
CA LEU A 43 10.58 -16.45 27.90
C LEU A 43 9.83 -15.35 27.15
N LEU A 44 10.36 -14.93 26.01
CA LEU A 44 9.67 -14.03 25.11
C LEU A 44 8.59 -14.79 24.33
N GLU A 45 7.51 -14.10 23.99
CA GLU A 45 6.51 -14.61 23.05
C GLU A 45 7.14 -14.84 21.67
N VAL A 46 6.80 -15.98 21.05
CA VAL A 46 7.35 -16.41 19.76
C VAL A 46 6.87 -15.48 18.66
N LYS A 47 7.81 -14.83 17.96
CA LYS A 47 7.53 -13.95 16.80
C LYS A 47 7.98 -14.55 15.48
N GLY A 48 8.87 -15.54 15.51
CA GLY A 48 9.42 -16.21 14.35
C GLY A 48 10.37 -15.34 13.52
N ARG A 49 10.61 -15.78 12.29
CA ARG A 49 11.55 -15.15 11.37
C ARG A 49 10.80 -14.22 10.40
N ASN A 50 11.19 -12.95 10.35
CA ASN A 50 10.61 -11.96 9.43
C ASN A 50 11.71 -11.26 8.63
N LEU A 51 11.53 -11.19 7.30
CA LEU A 51 12.45 -10.51 6.37
C LEU A 51 13.93 -10.91 6.56
N GLY A 52 14.19 -12.20 6.77
CA GLY A 52 15.55 -12.74 6.98
C GLY A 52 16.11 -12.59 8.41
N ALA A 53 15.51 -11.76 9.26
CA ALA A 53 15.89 -11.58 10.65
C ALA A 53 15.12 -12.52 11.58
N ASP A 54 15.83 -13.17 12.49
CA ASP A 54 15.23 -13.96 13.57
C ASP A 54 14.88 -13.05 14.75
N GLN A 55 13.58 -12.89 15.03
CA GLN A 55 13.10 -12.05 16.13
C GLN A 55 13.19 -12.77 17.48
N ASP A 56 13.36 -14.09 17.47
CA ASP A 56 13.40 -14.95 18.65
C ASP A 56 14.84 -15.23 19.12
N ASN A 57 15.85 -14.85 18.32
CA ASN A 57 17.26 -14.87 18.72
C ASN A 57 17.65 -13.61 19.51
N ARG A 58 17.05 -13.41 20.70
CA ARG A 58 17.27 -12.23 21.56
C ARG A 58 17.34 -12.59 23.04
N ILE A 59 18.18 -11.86 23.78
CA ILE A 59 18.33 -11.96 25.24
C ILE A 59 18.10 -10.57 25.83
N ILE A 60 17.20 -10.45 26.80
CA ILE A 60 16.91 -9.21 27.52
C ILE A 60 17.46 -9.33 28.94
N ILE A 61 18.35 -8.42 29.30
CA ILE A 61 18.94 -8.30 30.64
C ILE A 61 18.73 -6.89 31.20
N PRO A 62 18.67 -6.71 32.53
CA PRO A 62 18.64 -5.38 33.15
C PRO A 62 19.87 -4.56 32.77
N LEU A 63 19.68 -3.26 32.50
CA LEU A 63 20.78 -2.35 32.14
C LEU A 63 21.90 -2.33 33.18
N THR A 64 21.56 -2.37 34.48
CA THR A 64 22.53 -2.42 35.58
C THR A 64 23.40 -3.68 35.59
N ALA A 65 22.99 -4.75 34.89
CA ALA A 65 23.74 -5.99 34.76
C ALA A 65 24.44 -6.12 33.40
N ALA A 66 24.26 -5.15 32.50
CA ALA A 66 24.77 -5.19 31.13
C ALA A 66 26.22 -4.67 31.00
N GLU A 67 26.66 -3.77 31.88
CA GLU A 67 28.00 -3.17 31.80
C GLU A 67 29.14 -4.21 31.85
N PRO A 68 29.14 -5.22 32.76
CA PRO A 68 30.18 -6.27 32.75
C PRO A 68 30.14 -7.19 31.53
N VAL A 69 29.04 -7.19 30.78
CA VAL A 69 28.81 -8.05 29.60
C VAL A 69 29.19 -7.34 28.31
N LEU A 70 28.85 -6.06 28.21
CA LEU A 70 29.00 -5.25 27.00
C LEU A 70 30.26 -4.38 27.02
N GLY A 71 30.94 -4.25 28.16
CA GLY A 71 32.13 -3.41 28.32
C GLY A 71 31.86 -1.90 28.21
N ARG A 72 30.59 -1.51 28.14
CA ARG A 72 30.12 -0.11 28.05
C ARG A 72 28.81 0.07 28.81
N GLY A 73 28.67 1.18 29.52
CA GLY A 73 27.47 1.53 30.29
C GLY A 73 26.48 2.44 29.56
N ASN A 74 26.85 2.99 28.39
CA ASN A 74 26.01 3.91 27.66
C ASN A 74 25.01 3.15 26.77
N PRO A 75 23.71 3.47 26.82
CA PRO A 75 22.71 2.88 25.94
C PRO A 75 22.90 3.36 24.50
N ASP A 76 22.78 2.46 23.53
CA ASP A 76 22.76 2.82 22.10
C ASP A 76 21.49 3.60 21.73
N PHE A 77 20.38 3.31 22.41
CA PHE A 77 19.11 4.01 22.25
C PHE A 77 18.31 4.02 23.55
N ILE A 78 17.48 5.04 23.73
CA ILE A 78 16.56 5.16 24.86
C ILE A 78 15.14 5.16 24.29
N LEU A 79 14.34 4.18 24.69
CA LEU A 79 12.92 4.11 24.34
C LEU A 79 12.12 4.96 25.32
N LEU A 80 11.33 5.89 24.79
CA LEU A 80 10.44 6.77 25.56
C LEU A 80 9.01 6.55 25.10
N ASN A 81 8.10 6.33 26.05
CA ASN A 81 6.67 6.25 25.78
C ASN A 81 6.01 7.59 26.09
N ALA A 82 5.41 8.21 25.07
CA ALA A 82 4.56 9.38 25.24
C ALA A 82 3.22 8.99 25.89
N THR A 83 2.63 9.90 26.66
CA THR A 83 1.34 9.67 27.35
C THR A 83 0.15 9.67 26.40
N GLY A 84 0.29 10.21 25.19
CA GLY A 84 -0.73 10.16 24.13
C GLY A 84 -0.20 10.60 22.76
N ARG A 85 -0.90 10.26 21.67
CA ARG A 85 -0.45 10.55 20.29
C ARG A 85 -0.22 12.04 20.05
N ASP A 86 -1.09 12.90 20.57
CA ASP A 86 -1.01 14.37 20.37
C ASP A 86 0.16 15.01 21.14
N THR A 87 0.73 14.28 22.10
CA THR A 87 1.84 14.75 22.93
C THR A 87 3.21 14.43 22.34
N ILE A 88 3.29 13.52 21.35
CA ILE A 88 4.56 13.03 20.78
C ILE A 88 5.41 14.20 20.28
N ARG A 89 4.82 15.12 19.50
CA ARG A 89 5.56 16.27 18.95
C ARG A 89 6.11 17.18 20.05
N ARG A 90 5.35 17.39 21.14
CA ARG A 90 5.80 18.18 22.29
C ARG A 90 6.91 17.45 23.06
N ALA A 91 6.75 16.15 23.25
CA ALA A 91 7.73 15.30 23.92
C ALA A 91 9.07 15.28 23.16
N VAL A 92 9.04 15.18 21.82
CA VAL A 92 10.26 15.26 20.99
C VAL A 92 10.98 16.58 21.23
N LEU A 93 10.27 17.72 21.18
CA LEU A 93 10.88 19.03 21.42
C LEU A 93 11.46 19.17 22.84
N GLU A 94 10.77 18.65 23.84
CA GLU A 94 11.21 18.69 25.23
C GLU A 94 12.44 17.81 25.47
N VAL A 95 12.43 16.59 24.95
CA VAL A 95 13.57 15.66 25.00
C VAL A 95 14.78 16.26 24.28
N THR A 96 14.60 16.82 23.08
CA THR A 96 15.67 17.49 22.34
C THR A 96 16.26 18.65 23.16
N ARG A 97 15.42 19.44 23.83
CA ARG A 97 15.89 20.54 24.69
C ARG A 97 16.70 20.02 25.88
N ILE A 98 16.19 18.99 26.58
CA ILE A 98 16.86 18.39 27.74
C ILE A 98 18.20 17.78 27.33
N MET A 99 18.24 17.03 26.23
CA MET A 99 19.45 16.40 25.71
C MET A 99 20.46 17.45 25.28
N LYS A 100 20.04 18.48 24.53
CA LYS A 100 20.93 19.60 24.15
C LYS A 100 21.52 20.32 25.35
N ALA A 101 20.74 20.53 26.42
CA ALA A 101 21.25 21.11 27.66
C ALA A 101 22.27 20.20 28.37
N ARG A 102 22.00 18.88 28.44
CA ARG A 102 22.91 17.89 29.05
C ARG A 102 24.20 17.69 28.24
N HIS A 103 24.13 17.82 26.93
CA HIS A 103 25.25 17.65 26.00
C HIS A 103 25.98 18.99 25.71
N ARG A 104 25.80 20.00 26.58
CA ARG A 104 26.48 21.30 26.47
C ARG A 104 26.30 22.00 25.11
N GLY A 105 25.13 21.82 24.49
CA GLY A 105 24.78 22.40 23.21
C GLY A 105 25.20 21.61 21.98
N GLN A 106 25.89 20.47 22.14
CA GLN A 106 26.27 19.59 21.03
C GLN A 106 25.06 18.82 20.49
N GLU A 107 25.06 18.55 19.18
CA GLU A 107 24.02 17.81 18.46
C GLU A 107 24.52 16.40 18.08
N ASP A 108 24.91 15.63 19.08
CA ASP A 108 25.44 14.26 19.00
C ASP A 108 24.36 13.18 19.25
N PHE A 109 23.09 13.57 19.29
CA PHE A 109 21.95 12.67 19.51
C PHE A 109 20.86 12.87 18.46
N GLN A 110 20.08 11.82 18.21
CA GLN A 110 18.90 11.89 17.34
C GLN A 110 17.67 11.44 18.11
N VAL A 111 16.60 12.23 18.05
CA VAL A 111 15.29 11.84 18.59
C VAL A 111 14.44 11.35 17.42
N LEU A 112 14.27 10.03 17.34
CA LEU A 112 13.42 9.39 16.33
C LEU A 112 12.04 9.16 16.93
N ASP A 113 11.02 9.76 16.32
CA ASP A 113 9.64 9.46 16.68
C ASP A 113 9.15 8.23 15.86
N GLN A 114 8.38 7.34 16.47
CA GLN A 114 7.88 6.15 15.74
C GLN A 114 6.88 6.54 14.63
N ALA A 115 6.27 7.72 14.74
CA ALA A 115 5.39 8.26 13.71
C ALA A 115 6.15 8.73 12.46
N ASP A 116 7.44 9.06 12.54
CA ASP A 116 8.31 9.45 11.42
C ASP A 116 8.60 8.24 10.56
N ILE A 117 8.86 7.08 11.17
CA ILE A 117 9.02 5.82 10.45
C ILE A 117 7.72 5.50 9.70
N LEU A 118 6.57 5.59 10.37
CA LEU A 118 5.27 5.36 9.73
C LEU A 118 4.99 6.39 8.63
N ARG A 119 5.31 7.67 8.84
CA ARG A 119 5.19 8.74 7.83
C ARG A 119 6.07 8.45 6.63
N MET A 120 7.31 8.02 6.83
CA MET A 120 8.24 7.68 5.76
C MET A 120 7.74 6.49 4.95
N VAL A 121 7.29 5.42 5.61
CA VAL A 121 6.69 4.25 4.94
C VAL A 121 5.46 4.66 4.15
N ASN A 122 4.53 5.41 4.75
CA ASN A 122 3.33 5.90 4.07
C ASN A 122 3.67 6.84 2.89
N LYS A 123 4.72 7.64 3.00
CA LYS A 123 5.19 8.51 1.91
C LYS A 123 5.71 7.68 0.73
N VAL A 124 6.53 6.66 1.00
CA VAL A 124 7.04 5.76 -0.05
C VAL A 124 5.89 4.98 -0.70
N LEU A 125 4.99 4.40 0.10
CA LEU A 125 3.80 3.73 -0.40
C LEU A 125 2.90 4.67 -1.21
N GLY A 126 2.75 5.92 -0.78
CA GLY A 126 2.00 6.95 -1.51
C GLY A 126 2.62 7.28 -2.86
N ILE A 127 3.94 7.41 -2.95
CA ILE A 127 4.66 7.62 -4.22
C ILE A 127 4.45 6.41 -5.16
N LEU A 128 4.64 5.18 -4.65
CA LEU A 128 4.42 3.97 -5.43
C LEU A 128 2.97 3.88 -5.94
N THR A 129 2.00 4.20 -5.07
CA THR A 129 0.58 4.25 -5.42
C THR A 129 0.31 5.28 -6.52
N ALA A 130 0.91 6.47 -6.43
CA ALA A 130 0.78 7.50 -7.45
C ALA A 130 1.39 7.08 -8.79
N VAL A 131 2.54 6.39 -8.79
CA VAL A 131 3.18 5.87 -10.01
C VAL A 131 2.31 4.80 -10.66
N VAL A 132 1.86 3.80 -9.90
CA VAL A 132 0.99 2.72 -10.41
C VAL A 132 -0.34 3.28 -10.89
N GLY A 133 -0.93 4.22 -10.13
CA GLY A 133 -2.14 4.93 -10.52
C GLY A 133 -1.94 5.75 -11.80
N GLY A 134 -0.79 6.40 -11.96
CA GLY A 134 -0.43 7.14 -13.17
C GLY A 134 -0.29 6.23 -14.39
N ILE A 135 0.37 5.09 -14.26
CA ILE A 135 0.48 4.07 -15.33
C ILE A 135 -0.91 3.52 -15.69
N GLY A 136 -1.76 3.28 -14.69
CA GLY A 136 -3.15 2.88 -14.90
C GLY A 136 -3.95 3.96 -15.65
N GLY A 137 -3.80 5.23 -15.25
CA GLY A 137 -4.43 6.37 -15.92
C GLY A 137 -4.00 6.53 -17.38
N ILE A 138 -2.71 6.41 -17.68
CA ILE A 138 -2.19 6.43 -19.06
C ILE A 138 -2.77 5.27 -19.87
N SER A 139 -2.79 4.06 -19.31
CA SER A 139 -3.37 2.88 -19.95
C SER A 139 -4.86 3.08 -20.28
N LEU A 140 -5.60 3.77 -19.41
CA LEU A 140 -7.01 4.11 -19.64
C LEU A 140 -7.19 5.12 -20.77
N VAL A 141 -6.34 6.15 -20.85
CA VAL A 141 -6.36 7.12 -21.96
C VAL A 141 -6.06 6.42 -23.29
N VAL A 142 -5.02 5.58 -23.33
CA VAL A 142 -4.67 4.80 -24.53
C VAL A 142 -5.81 3.86 -24.93
N GLY A 143 -6.43 3.18 -23.95
CA GLY A 143 -7.62 2.37 -24.19
C GLY A 143 -8.79 3.19 -24.74
N GLY A 144 -9.00 4.39 -24.20
CA GLY A 144 -9.99 5.34 -24.70
C GLY A 144 -9.73 5.79 -26.14
N ILE A 145 -8.48 6.02 -26.53
CA ILE A 145 -8.12 6.31 -27.93
C ILE A 145 -8.45 5.10 -28.82
N GLY A 146 -8.21 3.88 -28.33
CA GLY A 146 -8.60 2.65 -29.02
C GLY A 146 -10.11 2.57 -29.29
N ILE A 147 -10.93 2.84 -28.28
CA ILE A 147 -12.40 2.90 -28.43
C ILE A 147 -12.78 3.95 -29.48
N MET A 148 -12.20 5.14 -29.41
CA MET A 148 -12.47 6.22 -30.36
C MET A 148 -12.16 5.80 -31.80
N ASN A 149 -11.03 5.13 -32.04
CA ASN A 149 -10.64 4.67 -33.37
C ASN A 149 -11.59 3.58 -33.90
N ILE A 150 -11.93 2.59 -33.08
CA ILE A 150 -12.87 1.54 -33.47
C ILE A 150 -14.24 2.17 -33.80
N MET A 151 -14.69 3.14 -33.01
CA MET A 151 -15.94 3.85 -33.26
C MET A 151 -15.89 4.68 -34.54
N LEU A 152 -14.77 5.35 -34.84
CA LEU A 152 -14.62 6.09 -36.11
C LEU A 152 -14.73 5.16 -37.32
N VAL A 153 -14.04 4.00 -37.27
CA VAL A 153 -14.11 2.99 -38.33
C VAL A 153 -15.52 2.43 -38.47
N SER A 154 -16.17 2.09 -37.35
CA SER A 154 -17.54 1.56 -37.35
C SER A 154 -18.55 2.56 -37.93
N VAL A 155 -18.40 3.86 -37.61
CA VAL A 155 -19.23 4.92 -38.19
C VAL A 155 -19.03 4.99 -39.70
N THR A 156 -17.78 4.90 -40.17
CA THR A 156 -17.49 4.93 -41.61
C THR A 156 -18.05 3.73 -42.36
N GLU A 157 -18.00 2.53 -41.78
CA GLU A 157 -18.59 1.32 -42.37
C GLU A 157 -20.12 1.39 -42.42
N ARG A 158 -20.75 2.04 -41.42
CA ARG A 158 -22.21 2.17 -41.30
C ARG A 158 -22.77 3.47 -41.89
N ILE A 159 -22.00 4.24 -42.68
CA ILE A 159 -22.43 5.54 -43.25
C ILE A 159 -23.78 5.44 -43.94
N ARG A 160 -23.94 4.45 -44.83
CA ARG A 160 -25.17 4.27 -45.62
C ARG A 160 -26.39 3.97 -44.73
N GLU A 161 -26.21 3.15 -43.68
CA GLU A 161 -27.29 2.85 -42.72
C GLU A 161 -27.72 4.10 -41.95
N ILE A 162 -26.77 4.93 -41.52
CA ILE A 162 -27.04 6.20 -40.83
C ILE A 162 -27.80 7.15 -41.76
N GLY A 163 -27.38 7.25 -43.02
CA GLY A 163 -28.05 8.05 -44.05
C GLY A 163 -29.51 7.65 -44.26
N ILE A 164 -29.78 6.34 -44.35
CA ILE A 164 -31.15 5.80 -44.47
C ILE A 164 -31.99 6.17 -43.24
N ARG A 165 -31.45 6.02 -42.01
CA ARG A 165 -32.19 6.39 -40.79
C ARG A 165 -32.54 7.88 -40.75
N LYS A 166 -31.60 8.76 -41.13
CA LYS A 166 -31.85 10.20 -41.19
C LYS A 166 -32.85 10.57 -42.29
N ALA A 167 -32.80 9.92 -43.45
CA ALA A 167 -33.74 10.15 -44.55
C ALA A 167 -35.19 9.78 -44.18
N VAL A 168 -35.37 8.79 -43.30
CA VAL A 168 -36.69 8.37 -42.78
C VAL A 168 -37.13 9.21 -41.56
N GLY A 169 -36.31 10.18 -41.13
CA GLY A 169 -36.69 11.19 -40.13
C GLY A 169 -36.02 11.05 -38.75
N ALA A 170 -35.00 10.21 -38.59
CA ALA A 170 -34.22 10.15 -37.35
C ALA A 170 -33.52 11.50 -37.08
N ARG A 171 -33.61 11.99 -35.84
CA ARG A 171 -32.95 13.23 -35.43
C ARG A 171 -31.47 12.98 -35.18
N GLU A 172 -30.66 14.03 -35.27
CA GLU A 172 -29.24 13.97 -34.91
C GLU A 172 -29.03 13.46 -33.48
N SER A 173 -29.95 13.80 -32.57
CA SER A 173 -29.96 13.33 -31.19
C SER A 173 -30.14 11.81 -31.05
N ASP A 174 -30.86 11.18 -31.98
CA ASP A 174 -31.15 9.75 -31.92
C ASP A 174 -29.90 8.95 -32.31
N ILE A 175 -29.22 9.40 -33.37
CA ILE A 175 -27.94 8.84 -33.82
C ILE A 175 -26.87 9.06 -32.75
N LEU A 176 -26.78 10.26 -32.18
CA LEU A 176 -25.84 10.58 -31.11
C LEU A 176 -26.04 9.66 -29.89
N ARG A 177 -27.29 9.51 -29.42
CA ARG A 177 -27.62 8.65 -28.27
C ARG A 177 -27.27 7.19 -28.53
N GLN A 178 -27.54 6.68 -29.73
CA GLN A 178 -27.21 5.31 -30.10
C GLN A 178 -25.71 5.01 -29.93
N PHE A 179 -24.85 5.83 -30.55
CA PHE A 179 -23.41 5.61 -30.50
C PHE A 179 -22.81 5.89 -29.11
N LEU A 180 -23.37 6.84 -28.35
CA LEU A 180 -22.98 7.06 -26.96
C LEU A 180 -23.34 5.86 -26.08
N ILE A 181 -24.52 5.25 -26.27
CA ILE A 181 -24.92 4.04 -25.55
C ILE A 181 -24.03 2.85 -25.94
N GLU A 182 -23.68 2.69 -27.21
CA GLU A 182 -22.76 1.64 -27.69
C GLU A 182 -21.39 1.78 -27.01
N SER A 183 -20.82 2.99 -27.01
CA SER A 183 -19.53 3.29 -26.36
C SER A 183 -19.57 3.11 -24.84
N ALA A 184 -20.64 3.56 -24.19
CA ALA A 184 -20.86 3.39 -22.77
C ALA A 184 -20.99 1.90 -22.41
N THR A 185 -21.72 1.11 -23.19
CA THR A 185 -21.92 -0.33 -22.96
C THR A 185 -20.61 -1.10 -23.09
N LEU A 186 -19.82 -0.81 -24.14
CA LEU A 186 -18.49 -1.41 -24.32
C LEU A 186 -17.57 -1.10 -23.12
N SER A 187 -17.64 0.12 -22.61
CA SER A 187 -16.83 0.55 -21.48
C SER A 187 -17.30 -0.05 -20.15
N LEU A 188 -18.61 -0.19 -19.95
CA LEU A 188 -19.18 -0.87 -18.78
C LEU A 188 -18.79 -2.35 -18.74
N ILE A 189 -18.86 -3.05 -19.88
CA ILE A 189 -18.46 -4.45 -19.98
C ILE A 189 -16.95 -4.58 -19.74
N GLY A 190 -16.13 -3.76 -20.40
CA GLY A 190 -14.68 -3.76 -20.23
C GLY A 190 -14.26 -3.42 -18.80
N GLY A 191 -14.88 -2.40 -18.20
CA GLY A 191 -14.66 -2.00 -16.80
C GLY A 191 -15.07 -3.09 -15.82
N GLY A 192 -16.21 -3.74 -16.04
CA GLY A 192 -16.66 -4.88 -15.23
C GLY A 192 -15.69 -6.06 -15.30
N ILE A 193 -15.23 -6.43 -16.50
CA ILE A 193 -14.22 -7.48 -16.69
C ILE A 193 -12.89 -7.08 -16.02
N GLY A 194 -12.46 -5.82 -16.16
CA GLY A 194 -11.24 -5.31 -15.52
C GLY A 194 -11.31 -5.37 -14.00
N ILE A 195 -12.43 -4.97 -13.41
CA ILE A 195 -12.68 -5.08 -11.96
C ILE A 195 -12.64 -6.55 -11.53
N PHE A 196 -13.28 -7.45 -12.28
CA PHE A 196 -13.29 -8.88 -11.99
C PHE A 196 -11.89 -9.50 -12.02
N ILE A 197 -11.10 -9.21 -13.05
CA ILE A 197 -9.71 -9.66 -13.17
C ILE A 197 -8.86 -9.09 -12.02
N GLY A 198 -9.03 -7.80 -11.70
CA GLY A 198 -8.33 -7.15 -10.58
C GLY A 198 -8.68 -7.78 -9.23
N TRP A 199 -9.94 -8.16 -9.03
CA TRP A 199 -10.39 -8.82 -7.81
C TRP A 199 -9.79 -10.22 -7.66
N ILE A 200 -9.81 -11.04 -8.73
CA ILE A 200 -9.17 -12.36 -8.74
C ILE A 200 -7.66 -12.21 -8.48
N GLY A 201 -6.99 -11.26 -9.15
CA GLY A 201 -5.57 -11.00 -8.94
C GLY A 201 -5.25 -10.64 -7.49
N SER A 202 -6.08 -9.81 -6.86
CA SER A 202 -5.96 -9.47 -5.43
C SER A 202 -6.05 -10.71 -4.54
N LEU A 203 -7.00 -11.61 -4.80
CA LEU A 203 -7.17 -12.85 -4.04
C LEU A 203 -5.99 -13.81 -4.23
N SER A 204 -5.51 -13.99 -5.47
CA SER A 204 -4.37 -14.85 -5.77
C SER A 204 -3.09 -14.37 -5.10
N ILE A 205 -2.82 -13.06 -5.10
CA ILE A 205 -1.66 -12.48 -4.42
C ILE A 205 -1.73 -12.71 -2.91
N GLY A 206 -2.90 -12.50 -2.30
CA GLY A 206 -3.10 -12.72 -0.87
C GLY A 206 -2.93 -14.19 -0.46
N ALA A 207 -3.25 -15.14 -1.35
CA ALA A 207 -3.05 -16.57 -1.12
C ALA A 207 -1.57 -16.99 -1.16
N VAL A 208 -0.80 -16.43 -2.10
CA VAL A 208 0.63 -16.77 -2.29
C VAL A 208 1.51 -16.05 -1.27
N TRP A 209 1.20 -14.79 -0.95
CA TRP A 209 1.97 -13.97 -0.01
C TRP A 209 1.10 -13.55 1.17
N LYS A 210 0.99 -14.44 2.18
CA LYS A 210 0.24 -14.21 3.43
C LYS A 210 0.66 -12.94 4.18
N SER A 211 1.88 -12.44 3.95
CA SER A 211 2.41 -11.23 4.58
C SER A 211 1.93 -9.93 3.92
N LEU A 212 1.29 -9.98 2.75
CA LEU A 212 0.71 -8.82 2.08
C LEU A 212 -0.83 -8.87 2.18
N PRO A 213 -1.45 -8.12 3.11
CA PRO A 213 -2.90 -8.05 3.19
C PRO A 213 -3.44 -7.26 1.99
N THR A 214 -3.89 -7.96 0.96
CA THR A 214 -4.56 -7.36 -0.19
C THR A 214 -6.06 -7.19 0.13
N GLN A 215 -6.56 -5.96 0.03
CA GLN A 215 -7.98 -5.67 0.25
C GLN A 215 -8.52 -4.80 -0.88
N VAL A 216 -9.59 -5.28 -1.53
CA VAL A 216 -10.34 -4.50 -2.51
C VAL A 216 -11.41 -3.71 -1.76
N THR A 217 -11.28 -2.38 -1.76
CA THR A 217 -12.27 -1.52 -1.09
C THR A 217 -13.46 -1.22 -2.02
N PRO A 218 -14.70 -1.15 -1.51
CA PRO A 218 -15.86 -0.80 -2.33
C PRO A 218 -15.71 0.56 -3.03
N MET A 219 -15.06 1.53 -2.36
CA MET A 219 -14.82 2.85 -2.93
C MET A 219 -13.91 2.78 -4.16
N ALA A 220 -12.86 1.95 -4.15
CA ALA A 220 -11.98 1.78 -5.31
C ALA A 220 -12.73 1.18 -6.51
N VAL A 221 -13.65 0.24 -6.28
CA VAL A 221 -14.50 -0.35 -7.32
C VAL A 221 -15.41 0.71 -7.94
N VAL A 222 -16.09 1.51 -7.12
CA VAL A 222 -16.98 2.59 -7.61
C VAL A 222 -16.18 3.62 -8.42
N VAL A 223 -15.02 4.03 -7.93
CA VAL A 223 -14.15 4.99 -8.64
C VAL A 223 -13.69 4.41 -9.98
N ALA A 224 -13.23 3.16 -10.02
CA ALA A 224 -12.81 2.50 -11.26
C ALA A 224 -13.96 2.38 -12.27
N PHE A 225 -15.16 2.02 -11.80
CA PHE A 225 -16.35 1.90 -12.64
C PHE A 225 -16.78 3.24 -13.25
N LEU A 226 -16.89 4.30 -12.43
CA LEU A 226 -17.24 5.64 -12.90
C LEU A 226 -16.19 6.19 -13.85
N PHE A 227 -14.92 5.93 -13.58
CA PHE A 227 -13.83 6.38 -14.44
C PHE A 227 -13.83 5.67 -15.80
N SER A 228 -14.07 4.36 -15.81
CA SER A 228 -14.23 3.59 -17.05
C SER A 228 -15.41 4.09 -17.89
N LEU A 229 -16.56 4.35 -17.25
CA LEU A 229 -17.72 4.93 -17.92
C LEU A 229 -17.41 6.32 -18.49
N ALA A 230 -16.74 7.19 -17.72
CA ALA A 230 -16.37 8.52 -18.16
C ALA A 230 -15.44 8.50 -19.39
N VAL A 231 -14.41 7.64 -19.38
CA VAL A 231 -13.51 7.45 -20.53
C VAL A 231 -14.29 6.96 -21.75
N GLY A 232 -15.16 5.98 -21.57
CA GLY A 232 -16.01 5.44 -22.62
C GLY A 232 -16.89 6.47 -23.32
N VAL A 233 -17.61 7.25 -22.52
CA VAL A 233 -18.48 8.31 -23.02
C VAL A 233 -17.66 9.40 -23.71
N PHE A 234 -16.55 9.82 -23.13
CA PHE A 234 -15.71 10.88 -23.70
C PHE A 234 -15.08 10.45 -25.04
N SER A 235 -14.53 9.23 -25.11
CA SER A 235 -13.97 8.66 -26.32
C SER A 235 -15.01 8.41 -27.41
N GLY A 236 -16.24 8.05 -27.04
CA GLY A 236 -17.36 7.83 -27.97
C GLY A 236 -18.04 9.10 -28.45
N ALA A 237 -17.90 10.22 -27.72
CA ALA A 237 -18.62 11.46 -28.01
C ALA A 237 -18.25 12.08 -29.36
N TYR A 238 -16.96 12.15 -29.68
CA TYR A 238 -16.50 12.74 -30.95
C TYR A 238 -16.97 11.94 -32.18
N PRO A 239 -16.76 10.61 -32.26
CA PRO A 239 -17.29 9.80 -33.36
C PRO A 239 -18.81 9.87 -33.47
N ALA A 240 -19.53 9.81 -32.33
CA ALA A 240 -20.99 9.88 -32.30
C ALA A 240 -21.52 11.21 -32.83
N TYR A 241 -20.85 12.33 -32.47
CA TYR A 241 -21.18 13.65 -32.99
C TYR A 241 -20.93 13.75 -34.50
N ARG A 242 -19.81 13.20 -34.98
CA ARG A 242 -19.50 13.14 -36.42
C ARG A 242 -20.56 12.33 -37.17
N ALA A 243 -20.99 11.20 -36.60
CA ALA A 243 -22.04 10.35 -37.18
C ALA A 243 -23.39 11.08 -37.27
N ALA A 244 -23.77 11.79 -36.21
CA ALA A 244 -25.03 12.53 -36.16
C ALA A 244 -25.12 13.65 -37.21
N LYS A 245 -23.97 14.28 -37.52
CA LYS A 245 -23.87 15.40 -38.49
C LYS A 245 -23.72 14.99 -39.96
N LEU A 246 -23.71 13.70 -40.30
CA LEU A 246 -23.67 13.25 -41.70
C LEU A 246 -24.90 13.75 -42.47
N ASP A 247 -24.71 14.33 -43.64
CA ASP A 247 -25.80 14.69 -44.55
C ASP A 247 -26.41 13.41 -45.16
N PRO A 248 -27.74 13.21 -45.12
CA PRO A 248 -28.38 12.03 -45.70
C PRO A 248 -28.08 11.84 -47.18
N ILE A 249 -27.96 12.93 -47.94
CA ILE A 249 -27.72 12.90 -49.38
C ILE A 249 -26.27 12.46 -49.65
N GLU A 250 -25.30 13.00 -48.90
CA GLU A 250 -23.90 12.58 -49.01
C GLU A 250 -23.71 11.12 -48.57
N ALA A 251 -24.37 10.72 -47.49
CA ALA A 251 -24.29 9.36 -46.95
C ALA A 251 -24.86 8.29 -47.91
N LEU A 252 -25.85 8.65 -48.74
CA LEU A 252 -26.42 7.77 -49.76
C LEU A 252 -25.65 7.78 -51.09
N ARG A 253 -24.78 8.78 -51.30
CA ARG A 253 -23.94 8.92 -52.51
C ARG A 253 -22.61 8.19 -52.39
N HIS A 254 -22.21 7.80 -51.17
CA HIS A 254 -21.04 6.96 -50.95
C HIS A 254 -21.33 5.50 -51.33
N GLU A 255 -20.62 4.99 -52.35
CA GLU A 255 -20.33 3.57 -52.54
C GLU A 255 -19.21 3.13 -51.59
#